data_AF-A0A8T7FQ97-F1
#
_entry.id   AF-A0A8T7FQ97-F1
#
_cell.length_a   1.000
_cell.length_b   1.000
_cell.length_c   1.000
_cell.angle_alpha   90.00
_cell.angle_beta   90.00
_cell.angle_gamma   90.00
#
_symmetry.space_group_name_H-M   'P 1'
#
loop_
_entity.id
_entity.type
_entity.pdbx_description
1 polymer ?
#
loop_
_entity_poly.entity_id
_entity_poly.type
_entity_poly.pdbx_seq_one_letter_code
_entity_poly.pdbx_strand_id
1 'polypeptide(L)'
;MRSRAALAHSQALEIIEHNVANASTPGYRRQKALLTTAAPSPIVASEHGIGAGQRGGGVTVERIQRFNLEFFDARFRSVSSEAGNWSAQSGVLSQAGAFARRNHRRRLAPQTGPVLGGLAKTCRRPNQRQFAGCPSR
;
A
#
# COMPACT_ATOMS: atom_id res chain seq x y z
N MET A 1 33.72 36.39 3.58
CA MET A 1 33.27 35.17 4.28
C MET A 1 31.77 35.25 4.53
N ARG A 2 30.99 34.21 4.20
CA ARG A 2 29.56 34.13 4.54
C ARG A 2 29.39 33.83 6.04
N SER A 3 28.43 34.46 6.71
CA SER A 3 28.14 34.20 8.12
C SER A 3 27.47 32.84 8.31
N ARG A 4 27.63 32.20 9.48
CA ARG A 4 26.96 30.92 9.80
C ARG A 4 25.45 30.98 9.58
N ALA A 5 24.84 32.10 9.97
CA ALA A 5 23.43 32.35 9.75
C ALA A 5 23.07 32.35 8.26
N ALA A 6 23.85 33.04 7.40
CA ALA A 6 23.58 33.05 5.97
C ALA A 6 23.66 31.64 5.36
N LEU A 7 24.65 30.84 5.75
CA LEU A 7 24.78 29.46 5.28
C LEU A 7 23.60 28.57 5.72
N ALA A 8 23.19 28.65 6.98
CA ALA A 8 22.07 27.88 7.50
C ALA A 8 20.75 28.21 6.79
N HIS A 9 20.53 29.49 6.47
CA HIS A 9 19.35 29.91 5.74
C HIS A 9 19.40 29.52 4.26
N SER A 10 20.57 29.59 3.59
CA SER A 10 20.71 29.07 2.23
C SER A 10 20.37 27.58 2.15
N GLN A 11 20.81 26.79 3.12
CA GLN A 11 20.48 25.36 3.19
C GLN A 11 18.97 25.14 3.46
N ALA A 12 18.35 25.97 4.30
CA ALA A 12 16.92 25.90 4.53
C ALA A 12 16.10 26.20 3.26
N LEU A 13 16.55 27.16 2.44
CA LEU A 13 15.94 27.48 1.16
C LEU A 13 16.04 26.32 0.17
N GLU A 14 17.19 25.66 0.06
CA GLU A 14 17.36 24.48 -0.80
C GLU A 14 16.37 23.35 -0.45
N ILE A 15 16.11 23.15 0.84
CA ILE A 15 15.11 22.17 1.30
C ILE A 15 13.69 22.61 0.92
N ILE A 16 13.39 23.91 0.99
CA ILE A 16 12.10 24.45 0.55
C ILE A 16 11.95 24.28 -0.96
N GLU A 17 12.98 24.59 -1.75
CA GLU A 17 12.99 24.39 -3.21
C GLU A 17 12.74 22.93 -3.57
N HIS A 18 13.44 22.01 -2.88
CA HIS A 18 13.23 20.58 -3.07
C HIS A 18 11.81 20.13 -2.72
N ASN A 19 11.20 20.68 -1.67
CA ASN A 19 9.81 20.41 -1.30
C ASN A 19 8.83 20.90 -2.38
N VAL A 20 9.02 22.13 -2.87
CA VAL A 20 8.14 22.74 -3.87
C VAL A 20 8.24 21.98 -5.20
N ALA A 21 9.45 21.65 -5.64
CA ALA A 21 9.68 20.91 -6.87
C ALA A 21 9.03 19.51 -6.86
N ASN A 22 8.93 18.88 -5.70
CA ASN A 22 8.35 17.53 -5.56
C ASN A 22 6.94 17.53 -4.95
N ALA A 23 6.30 18.68 -4.80
CA ALA A 23 5.00 18.78 -4.14
C ALA A 23 3.91 17.96 -4.85
N SER A 24 3.99 17.81 -6.18
CA SER A 24 3.06 17.02 -6.98
C SER A 24 3.46 15.56 -7.15
N THR A 25 4.64 15.15 -6.68
CA THR A 25 5.13 13.77 -6.85
C THR A 25 4.39 12.84 -5.89
N PRO A 26 3.65 11.83 -6.38
CA PRO A 26 2.94 10.90 -5.51
C PRO A 26 3.88 10.20 -4.52
N GLY A 27 3.49 10.14 -3.25
CA GLY A 27 4.29 9.53 -2.19
C GLY A 27 5.43 10.40 -1.65
N TYR A 28 5.63 11.62 -2.17
CA TYR A 28 6.61 12.55 -1.60
C TYR A 28 6.22 12.97 -0.18
N ARG A 29 7.20 12.99 0.72
CA ARG A 29 7.05 13.48 2.10
C ARG A 29 7.92 14.71 2.30
N ARG A 30 7.29 15.82 2.68
CA ARG A 30 7.98 17.10 2.91
C ARG A 30 9.05 16.99 4.00
N GLN A 31 10.12 17.73 3.83
CA GLN A 31 11.24 17.84 4.75
C GLN A 31 11.29 19.24 5.38
N LYS A 32 11.73 19.35 6.63
CA LYS A 32 11.88 20.63 7.34
C LYS A 32 13.25 20.70 7.99
N ALA A 33 13.96 21.78 7.71
CA ALA A 33 15.17 22.13 8.44
C ALA A 33 14.82 22.58 9.85
N LEU A 34 15.39 21.94 10.87
CA LEU A 34 15.33 22.42 12.24
C LEU A 34 16.56 23.29 12.50
N LEU A 35 16.32 24.56 12.75
CA LEU A 35 17.34 25.55 13.06
C LEU A 35 17.52 25.65 14.58
N THR A 36 18.77 25.61 15.03
CA THR A 36 19.13 25.76 16.44
C THR A 36 20.22 26.81 16.60
N THR A 37 20.27 27.43 17.78
CA THR A 37 21.31 28.40 18.12
C THR A 37 22.65 27.70 18.25
N ALA A 38 23.65 28.18 17.52
CA ALA A 38 25.01 27.68 17.67
C ALA A 38 25.57 28.10 19.03
N ALA A 39 26.45 27.26 19.59
CA ALA A 39 27.09 27.53 20.87
C ALA A 39 27.74 28.93 20.87
N PRO A 40 27.52 29.73 21.93
CA PRO A 40 28.09 31.07 22.02
C PRO A 40 29.63 30.98 22.02
N SER A 41 30.27 31.88 21.28
CA SER A 41 31.73 32.00 21.35
C SER A 41 32.05 32.85 22.59
N PRO A 42 32.87 32.36 23.53
CA PRO A 42 33.35 33.21 24.61
C PRO A 42 34.12 34.37 23.98
N ILE A 43 33.78 35.60 24.36
CA ILE A 43 34.67 36.72 24.10
C ILE A 43 35.83 36.51 25.07
N VAL A 44 37.02 36.26 24.55
CA VAL A 44 38.23 36.22 25.36
C VAL A 44 38.36 37.64 25.92
N ALA A 45 37.97 37.82 27.18
CA ALA A 45 38.25 39.05 27.89
C ALA A 45 39.77 39.11 28.02
N SER A 46 40.40 39.91 27.16
CA SER A 46 41.80 40.25 27.24
C SER A 46 42.04 40.97 28.56
N GLU A 47 42.42 40.19 29.58
CA GLU A 47 43.21 40.55 30.76
C GLU A 47 42.66 41.61 31.73
N HIS A 48 41.58 42.33 31.40
CA HIS A 48 41.11 43.46 32.21
C HIS A 48 39.58 43.42 32.37
N GLY A 49 39.10 42.65 33.34
CA GLY A 49 38.01 43.05 34.25
C GLY A 49 36.68 43.56 33.68
N ILE A 50 36.24 43.21 32.47
CA ILE A 50 34.89 43.51 31.99
C ILE A 50 34.19 42.20 31.67
N GLY A 51 33.05 41.97 32.33
CA GLY A 51 32.34 40.69 32.44
C GLY A 51 32.16 39.92 31.12
N ALA A 52 32.06 38.60 31.25
CA ALA A 52 31.92 37.64 30.17
C ALA A 52 30.75 37.97 29.22
N GLY A 53 30.98 38.87 28.26
CA GLY A 53 30.13 39.03 27.11
C GLY A 53 30.24 37.77 26.28
N GLN A 54 29.15 37.04 26.08
CA GLN A 54 29.14 35.94 25.14
C GLN A 54 28.67 36.48 23.79
N ARG A 55 29.51 36.35 22.75
CA ARG A 55 29.05 36.64 21.39
C ARG A 55 28.18 35.48 20.94
N GLY A 56 26.91 35.75 20.63
CA GLY A 56 26.00 34.73 20.08
C GLY A 56 26.62 34.04 18.85
N GLY A 57 26.60 32.71 18.83
CA GLY A 57 27.25 31.89 17.80
C GLY A 57 26.54 31.89 16.43
N GLY A 58 25.38 32.55 16.34
CA GLY A 58 24.49 32.52 15.18
C GLY A 58 23.54 31.33 15.22
N VAL A 59 23.09 30.90 14.03
CA VAL A 59 22.15 29.79 13.85
C VAL A 59 22.76 28.75 12.93
N THR A 60 22.48 27.48 13.20
CA THR A 60 22.91 26.32 12.41
C THR A 60 21.73 25.36 12.19
N VAL A 61 21.78 24.59 11.11
CA VAL A 61 20.83 23.49 10.89
C VAL A 61 21.23 22.33 11.81
N GLU A 62 20.35 21.97 12.75
CA GLU A 62 20.56 20.82 13.64
C GLU A 62 20.34 19.51 12.88
N ARG A 63 19.19 19.40 12.22
CA ARG A 63 18.80 18.24 11.43
C ARG A 63 17.68 18.58 10.46
N ILE A 64 17.56 17.76 9.42
CA ILE A 64 16.43 17.79 8.50
C ILE A 64 15.43 16.72 8.95
N GLN A 65 14.27 17.15 9.42
CA GLN A 65 13.18 16.24 9.80
C GLN A 65 12.27 15.98 8.61
N ARG A 66 11.84 14.74 8.43
CA ARG A 66 10.82 14.37 7.44
C ARG A 66 9.48 14.25 8.16
N PHE A 67 8.43 14.77 7.54
CA PHE A 67 7.09 14.58 8.07
C PHE A 67 6.63 13.16 7.82
N ASN A 68 6.57 12.37 8.90
CA ASN A 68 5.97 11.04 8.89
C ASN A 68 4.58 11.12 9.52
N LEU A 69 3.58 10.59 8.83
CA LEU A 69 2.21 10.48 9.30
C LEU A 69 1.98 9.10 9.93
N GLU A 70 2.83 8.70 10.88
CA GLU A 70 2.83 7.34 11.45
C GLU A 70 1.47 6.91 12.00
N PHE A 71 0.73 7.85 12.60
CA PHE A 71 -0.65 7.65 13.02
C PHE A 71 -1.58 7.21 11.88
N PHE A 72 -1.50 7.89 10.72
CA PHE A 72 -2.32 7.55 9.55
C PHE A 72 -1.87 6.25 8.91
N ASP A 73 -0.57 5.97 8.87
CA ASP A 73 -0.04 4.71 8.36
C ASP A 73 -0.55 3.51 9.21
N ALA A 74 -0.55 3.66 10.54
CA ALA A 74 -1.09 2.65 11.45
C ALA A 74 -2.60 2.47 11.28
N ARG A 75 -3.36 3.58 11.21
CA ARG A 75 -4.81 3.52 10.99
C ARG A 75 -5.17 2.92 9.65
N PHE A 76 -4.45 3.26 8.59
CA PHE A 76 -4.65 2.72 7.25
C PHE A 76 -4.45 1.20 7.23
N ARG A 77 -3.37 0.69 7.85
CA ARG A 77 -3.14 -0.76 7.95
C ARG A 77 -4.25 -1.47 8.75
N SER A 78 -4.67 -0.88 9.87
CA SER A 78 -5.76 -1.43 10.69
C SER A 78 -7.06 -1.52 9.91
N VAL A 79 -7.49 -0.43 9.26
CA VAL A 79 -8.71 -0.39 8.44
C VAL A 79 -8.61 -1.32 7.24
N SER A 80 -7.45 -1.38 6.58
CA SER A 80 -7.23 -2.30 5.45
C SER A 80 -7.29 -3.77 5.88
N SER A 81 -6.78 -4.10 7.06
CA SER A 81 -6.86 -5.45 7.62
C SER A 81 -8.29 -5.83 7.97
N GLU A 82 -9.02 -4.91 8.59
CA GLU A 82 -10.44 -5.09 8.93
C GLU A 82 -11.29 -5.27 7.65
N ALA A 83 -11.10 -4.43 6.64
CA ALA A 83 -11.76 -4.56 5.34
C ALA A 83 -11.44 -5.90 4.66
N GLY A 84 -10.19 -6.36 4.74
CA GLY A 84 -9.78 -7.68 4.25
C GLY A 84 -10.48 -8.83 4.97
N ASN A 85 -10.64 -8.73 6.29
CA ASN A 85 -11.36 -9.72 7.09
C ASN A 85 -12.85 -9.79 6.70
N TRP A 86 -13.52 -8.65 6.57
CA TRP A 86 -14.92 -8.61 6.11
C TRP A 86 -15.08 -9.17 4.69
N SER A 87 -14.14 -8.85 3.80
CA SER A 87 -14.11 -9.41 2.45
C SER A 87 -13.95 -10.93 2.47
N ALA A 88 -13.03 -11.47 3.28
CA ALA A 88 -12.81 -12.91 3.41
C ALA A 88 -14.06 -13.63 3.95
N GLN A 89 -14.67 -13.10 5.00
CA GLN A 89 -15.92 -13.63 5.56
C GLN A 89 -17.04 -13.65 4.52
N SER A 90 -17.22 -12.55 3.78
CA SER A 90 -18.23 -12.47 2.70
C SER A 90 -17.97 -13.49 1.58
N GLY A 91 -16.70 -13.74 1.24
CA GLY A 91 -16.29 -14.74 0.26
C GLY A 91 -16.64 -16.16 0.71
N VAL A 92 -16.33 -16.50 1.97
CA VAL A 92 -16.68 -17.80 2.56
C VAL A 92 -18.19 -18.01 2.57
N LEU A 93 -18.96 -17.01 3.02
CA LEU A 93 -20.43 -17.08 3.04
C LEU A 93 -21.02 -17.27 1.64
N SER A 94 -20.47 -16.57 0.64
CA SER A 94 -20.88 -16.69 -0.76
C SER A 94 -20.60 -18.09 -1.32
N GLN A 95 -19.42 -18.64 -1.03
CA GLN A 95 -19.03 -19.99 -1.45
C GLN A 95 -19.86 -21.07 -0.75
N ALA A 96 -20.11 -20.94 0.55
CA ALA A 96 -20.98 -21.82 1.31
C ALA A 96 -22.42 -21.79 0.76
N GLY A 97 -22.95 -20.61 0.46
CA GLY A 97 -24.26 -20.45 -0.19
C GLY A 97 -24.31 -21.09 -1.58
N ALA A 98 -23.27 -20.95 -2.40
CA ALA A 98 -23.18 -21.60 -3.70
C ALA A 98 -23.06 -23.12 -3.58
N PHE A 99 -22.30 -23.62 -2.61
CA PHE A 99 -22.24 -25.04 -2.29
C PHE A 99 -23.60 -25.58 -1.84
N ALA A 100 -24.28 -24.90 -0.93
CA ALA A 100 -25.62 -25.26 -0.47
C ALA A 100 -26.62 -25.31 -1.64
N ARG A 101 -26.62 -24.29 -2.51
CA ARG A 101 -27.46 -24.27 -3.74
C ARG A 101 -27.15 -25.43 -4.68
N ARG A 102 -25.87 -25.76 -4.89
CA ARG A 102 -25.45 -26.92 -5.70
C ARG A 102 -25.93 -28.23 -5.08
N ASN A 103 -25.79 -28.40 -3.77
CA ASN A 103 -26.18 -29.62 -3.07
C ASN A 103 -27.70 -29.81 -3.02
N HIS A 104 -28.45 -28.74 -2.75
CA HIS A 104 -29.90 -28.75 -2.76
C HIS A 104 -30.45 -29.18 -4.13
N ARG A 105 -29.90 -28.66 -5.23
CA ARG A 105 -30.27 -29.08 -6.60
C ARG A 105 -29.93 -30.56 -6.88
N ARG A 106 -28.82 -31.07 -6.35
CA ARG A 106 -28.37 -32.45 -6.56
C ARG A 106 -29.21 -33.47 -5.77
N ARG A 107 -29.75 -33.08 -4.60
CA ARG A 107 -30.67 -33.91 -3.79
C ARG A 107 -32.08 -34.01 -4.38
N LEU A 108 -32.52 -32.98 -5.11
CA LEU A 108 -33.82 -32.97 -5.79
C LEU A 108 -33.78 -33.49 -7.22
N ALA A 109 -32.58 -33.72 -7.78
CA ALA A 109 -32.46 -34.53 -8.98
C ALA A 109 -32.89 -35.95 -8.61
N PRO A 110 -33.99 -36.49 -9.17
CA PRO A 110 -34.34 -37.87 -8.93
C PRO A 110 -33.12 -38.74 -9.29
N GLN A 111 -32.79 -39.71 -8.44
CA GLN A 111 -31.78 -40.76 -8.68
C GLN A 111 -32.14 -41.66 -9.87
N THR A 112 -33.02 -41.21 -10.77
CA THR A 112 -33.05 -41.65 -12.15
C THR A 112 -31.74 -41.21 -12.79
N GLY A 113 -30.66 -41.94 -12.48
CA GLY A 113 -29.65 -42.22 -13.48
C GLY A 113 -30.35 -42.69 -14.75
N PRO A 114 -29.68 -42.64 -15.92
CA PRO A 114 -30.31 -43.00 -17.18
C PRO A 114 -30.61 -44.51 -17.20
N VAL A 115 -31.66 -44.95 -16.52
CA VAL A 115 -32.32 -46.24 -16.73
C VAL A 115 -33.03 -46.21 -18.09
N LEU A 116 -33.27 -45.01 -18.64
CA LEU A 116 -33.65 -44.75 -20.04
C LEU A 116 -32.45 -44.38 -20.92
N GLY A 117 -31.23 -44.80 -20.57
CA GLY A 117 -30.07 -44.81 -21.48
C GLY A 117 -29.98 -46.09 -22.33
N GLY A 118 -30.97 -47.00 -22.23
CA GLY A 118 -30.93 -48.33 -22.81
C GLY A 118 -31.42 -48.47 -24.26
N LEU A 119 -31.88 -47.40 -24.93
CA LEU A 119 -32.39 -47.50 -26.31
C LEU A 119 -31.61 -46.67 -27.35
N ALA A 120 -30.50 -46.02 -26.99
CA ALA A 120 -29.71 -45.26 -27.95
C ALA A 120 -28.43 -45.96 -28.46
N LYS A 121 -28.12 -47.20 -28.03
CA LYS A 121 -26.92 -47.92 -28.51
C LYS A 121 -27.14 -49.43 -28.71
N THR A 122 -27.96 -49.79 -29.68
CA THR A 122 -27.90 -51.12 -30.31
C THR A 122 -27.88 -51.03 -31.84
N CYS A 123 -27.03 -50.15 -32.39
CA CYS A 123 -26.43 -50.44 -33.70
C CYS A 123 -25.19 -51.33 -33.50
N ARG A 124 -25.41 -52.56 -33.00
CA ARG A 124 -24.43 -53.63 -33.10
C ARG A 124 -25.10 -54.77 -33.85
N ARG A 125 -24.92 -54.80 -35.18
CA ARG A 125 -24.99 -56.05 -35.93
C ARG A 125 -23.66 -56.30 -36.64
N PRO A 126 -23.07 -57.48 -36.45
CA PRO A 126 -22.02 -57.96 -37.32
C PRO A 126 -22.65 -58.29 -38.67
N ASN A 127 -21.99 -57.89 -39.75
CA ASN A 127 -22.18 -58.50 -41.06
C ASN A 127 -23.43 -58.13 -41.89
N GLN A 128 -23.74 -56.84 -42.05
CA GLN A 128 -24.39 -56.39 -43.29
C GLN A 128 -23.64 -55.23 -43.93
N ARG A 129 -23.10 -55.51 -45.11
CA ARG A 129 -22.50 -54.56 -46.04
C ARG A 129 -23.61 -53.66 -46.59
N GLN A 130 -23.63 -52.39 -46.23
CA GLN A 130 -23.70 -51.24 -47.15
C GLN A 130 -23.91 -49.94 -46.36
N PHE A 131 -23.28 -48.90 -46.89
CA PHE A 131 -22.84 -47.70 -46.22
C PHE A 131 -23.88 -46.56 -46.24
N ALA A 132 -23.73 -45.68 -45.25
CA ALA A 132 -24.07 -44.26 -45.23
C ALA A 132 -25.54 -43.85 -45.07
N GLY A 133 -25.90 -43.47 -43.83
CA GLY A 133 -27.16 -42.78 -43.55
C GLY A 133 -27.44 -42.51 -42.07
N CYS A 134 -26.43 -42.20 -41.25
CA CYS A 134 -26.69 -41.65 -39.92
C CYS A 134 -26.98 -40.14 -40.06
N PRO A 135 -28.11 -39.62 -39.56
CA PRO A 135 -28.37 -38.19 -39.55
C PRO A 135 -27.43 -37.52 -38.55
N SER A 136 -26.59 -36.61 -39.04
CA SER A 136 -25.86 -35.66 -38.19
C SER A 136 -26.77 -34.47 -37.87
N ARG A 137 -27.36 -34.49 -36.68
CA ARG A 137 -27.59 -33.29 -35.83
C ARG A 137 -28.17 -33.68 -34.48
#